data_AF-A0A560CI46-F1
#
_entry.id   AF-A0A560CI46-F1
#
_cell.length_a   1.000
_cell.length_b   1.000
_cell.length_c   1.000
_cell.angle_alpha   90.00
_cell.angle_beta   90.00
_cell.angle_gamma   90.00
#
_symmetry.space_group_name_H-M   'P 1'
#
loop_
_entity.id
_entity.type
_entity.pdbx_description
1 polymer ?
#
loop_
_entity_poly.entity_id
_entity_poly.type
_entity_poly.pdbx_seq_one_letter_code
_entity_poly.pdbx_strand_id
1 'polypeptide(L)'
;MIGRLVSPRRGTDYLGRLGFTRQVPRPRHAEADALAQEVFKARFRRRVQALQQEDPDIPLEVWAMDEHRVGLKPVLRRVWAPCGCRPVARGHQRFEWMYLAGLVVHPLNP
;
A
#
# COMPACT_ATOMS: atom_id res chain seq x y z
N MET A 1 -19.54 -29.11 6.38
CA MET A 1 -20.77 -28.31 6.14
C MET A 1 -21.67 -28.50 7.36
N ILE A 2 -22.13 -27.44 8.02
CA ILE A 2 -22.96 -27.56 9.24
C ILE A 2 -24.31 -28.14 8.83
N GLY A 3 -24.61 -29.39 9.20
CA GLY A 3 -25.79 -30.16 8.75
C GLY A 3 -27.14 -29.70 9.31
N ARG A 4 -27.33 -28.39 9.51
CA ARG A 4 -28.59 -27.79 9.95
C ARG A 4 -28.81 -26.44 9.29
N LEU A 5 -30.07 -26.08 9.06
CA LEU A 5 -30.46 -24.77 8.57
C LEU A 5 -30.16 -23.71 9.64
N VAL A 6 -29.35 -22.72 9.30
CA VAL A 6 -29.00 -21.62 10.20
C VAL A 6 -29.76 -20.37 9.79
N SER A 7 -30.42 -19.71 10.75
CA SER A 7 -31.07 -18.42 10.49
C SER A 7 -30.03 -17.39 10.01
N PRO A 8 -30.27 -16.70 8.88
CA PRO A 8 -29.38 -15.64 8.39
C PRO A 8 -29.14 -14.52 9.40
N ARG A 9 -30.08 -14.31 10.34
CA ARG A 9 -29.97 -13.30 11.41
C ARG A 9 -28.87 -13.59 12.43
N ARG A 10 -28.39 -14.83 12.53
CA ARG A 10 -27.32 -15.24 13.46
C ARG A 10 -25.94 -15.34 12.79
N GLY A 11 -25.83 -14.96 11.52
CA GLY A 11 -24.58 -15.13 10.76
C GLY A 11 -23.35 -14.50 11.43
N THR A 12 -23.52 -13.33 12.07
CA THR A 12 -22.45 -12.65 12.82
C THR A 12 -21.96 -13.46 14.02
N ASP A 13 -22.87 -14.09 14.75
CA ASP A 13 -22.55 -14.89 15.94
C ASP A 13 -21.72 -16.12 15.57
N TYR A 14 -22.07 -16.76 14.44
CA TYR A 14 -21.33 -17.91 13.94
C TYR A 14 -19.95 -17.51 13.44
N LEU A 15 -19.83 -16.40 12.71
CA LEU A 15 -18.53 -15.89 12.26
C LEU A 15 -17.63 -15.57 13.46
N GLY A 16 -18.16 -14.95 14.51
CA GLY A 16 -17.44 -14.74 15.76
C GLY A 16 -16.96 -16.04 16.41
N ARG A 17 -17.84 -17.05 16.52
CA ARG A 17 -17.48 -18.38 17.07
C ARG A 17 -16.45 -19.14 16.24
N LEU A 18 -16.41 -18.89 14.93
CA LEU A 18 -15.41 -19.44 14.01
C LEU A 18 -14.10 -18.62 14.01
N GLY A 19 -13.98 -17.60 14.86
CA GLY A 19 -12.78 -16.77 14.96
C GLY A 19 -12.65 -15.72 13.87
N PHE A 20 -13.74 -15.29 13.24
CA PHE A 20 -13.74 -14.22 12.24
C PHE A 20 -14.13 -12.87 12.84
N THR A 21 -13.50 -11.81 12.35
CA THR A 21 -13.84 -10.42 12.69
C THR A 21 -14.04 -9.59 11.43
N ARG A 22 -14.82 -8.52 11.56
CA ARG A 22 -15.06 -7.58 10.48
C ARG A 22 -13.88 -6.62 10.34
N GLN A 23 -13.06 -6.81 9.31
CA GLN A 23 -11.79 -6.12 9.10
C GLN A 23 -11.82 -5.25 7.84
N VAL A 24 -11.03 -4.17 7.82
CA VAL A 24 -10.77 -3.36 6.61
C VAL A 24 -9.56 -3.97 5.89
N PRO A 25 -9.71 -4.45 4.64
CA PRO A 25 -8.59 -4.96 3.87
C PRO A 25 -7.52 -3.89 3.65
N ARG A 26 -6.25 -4.31 3.58
CA ARG A 26 -5.19 -3.43 3.12
C ARG A 26 -5.21 -3.36 1.59
N PRO A 27 -5.31 -2.15 1.00
CA PRO A 27 -5.10 -2.00 -0.42
C PRO A 27 -3.66 -2.42 -0.78
N ARG A 28 -3.53 -3.12 -1.90
CA ARG A 28 -2.24 -3.43 -2.53
C ARG A 28 -2.35 -3.20 -4.03
N HIS A 29 -1.34 -2.55 -4.61
CA HIS A 29 -1.26 -2.36 -6.05
C HIS A 29 -1.15 -3.72 -6.75
N ALA A 30 -1.87 -3.90 -7.86
CA ALA A 30 -1.94 -5.18 -8.55
C ALA A 30 -0.56 -5.68 -9.01
N GLU A 31 0.27 -4.74 -9.45
CA GLU A 31 1.63 -4.96 -9.96
C GLU A 31 2.72 -4.80 -8.88
N ALA A 32 2.35 -4.77 -7.60
CA ALA A 32 3.32 -4.62 -6.52
C ALA A 32 4.24 -5.85 -6.40
N ASP A 33 5.48 -5.71 -6.87
CA ASP A 33 6.57 -6.67 -6.72
C ASP A 33 7.46 -6.29 -5.53
N ALA A 34 7.52 -7.18 -4.53
CA ALA A 34 8.33 -6.98 -3.34
C ALA A 34 9.83 -7.07 -3.64
N LEU A 35 10.25 -7.96 -4.54
CA LEU A 35 11.66 -8.13 -4.88
C LEU A 35 12.17 -6.90 -5.63
N ALA A 36 11.42 -6.42 -6.62
CA ALA A 36 11.77 -5.21 -7.36
C ALA A 36 11.90 -3.99 -6.42
N GLN A 37 11.01 -3.85 -5.43
CA GLN A 37 11.07 -2.78 -4.43
C GLN A 37 12.33 -2.85 -3.57
N GLU A 38 12.69 -4.03 -3.07
CA GLU A 38 13.90 -4.19 -2.24
C GLU A 38 15.17 -3.97 -3.06
N VAL A 39 15.22 -4.47 -4.30
CA VAL A 39 16.35 -4.23 -5.22
C VAL A 39 16.51 -2.73 -5.51
N PHE A 40 15.41 -2.03 -5.81
CA PHE A 40 15.43 -0.59 -6.05
C PHE A 40 15.97 0.18 -4.83
N LYS A 41 15.44 -0.08 -3.63
CA LYS A 41 15.88 0.58 -2.39
C LYS A 41 17.36 0.35 -2.11
N ALA A 42 17.84 -0.88 -2.28
CA ALA A 42 19.25 -1.21 -2.06
C ALA A 42 20.17 -0.48 -3.04
N ARG A 43 19.81 -0.50 -4.34
CA ARG A 43 20.58 0.19 -5.39
C ARG A 43 20.61 1.70 -5.20
N PHE A 44 19.46 2.30 -4.88
CA PHE A 44 19.35 3.73 -4.64
C PHE A 44 20.23 4.18 -3.47
N ARG A 45 20.15 3.49 -2.32
CA ARG A 45 20.99 3.79 -1.15
C ARG A 45 22.49 3.69 -1.47
N ARG A 46 22.89 2.63 -2.18
CA ARG A 46 24.29 2.45 -2.60
C ARG A 46 24.76 3.59 -3.49
N ARG A 47 23.92 4.07 -4.41
CA ARG A 47 24.27 5.19 -5.29
C ARG A 47 24.43 6.49 -4.51
N VAL A 48 23.51 6.80 -3.60
CA VAL A 48 23.61 7.98 -2.72
C VAL A 48 24.89 7.94 -1.89
N GLN A 49 25.20 6.81 -1.26
CA GLN A 49 26.43 6.65 -0.47
C GLN A 49 27.69 6.81 -1.30
N ALA A 50 27.73 6.26 -2.51
CA ALA A 50 28.88 6.40 -3.40
C ALA A 50 29.11 7.88 -3.78
N LEU A 51 28.04 8.62 -4.09
CA LEU A 51 28.13 10.05 -4.43
C LEU A 51 28.60 10.89 -3.23
N GLN A 52 28.10 10.59 -2.03
CA GLN A 52 28.55 11.26 -0.80
C GLN A 52 30.02 10.96 -0.46
N GLN A 53 30.54 9.81 -0.87
CA GLN A 53 31.95 9.44 -0.67
C GLN A 53 32.87 10.05 -1.72
N GLU A 54 32.38 10.24 -2.95
CA GLU A 54 33.12 10.82 -4.07
C GLU A 54 33.42 12.30 -3.81
N ASP A 55 32.41 13.06 -3.39
CA ASP A 55 32.54 14.49 -3.11
C ASP A 55 31.86 14.85 -1.77
N PRO A 56 32.55 14.64 -0.63
CA PRO A 56 31.96 14.86 0.71
C PRO A 56 31.60 16.32 0.99
N ASP A 57 32.30 17.26 0.34
CA ASP A 57 32.15 18.70 0.56
C ASP A 57 31.08 19.33 -0.34
N ILE A 58 30.55 18.58 -1.31
CA ILE A 58 29.48 19.06 -2.20
C ILE A 58 28.12 18.64 -1.63
N PRO A 59 27.21 19.58 -1.34
CA PRO A 59 25.85 19.25 -0.91
C PRO A 59 25.13 18.41 -1.96
N LEU A 60 24.70 17.21 -1.58
CA LEU A 60 23.91 16.33 -2.44
C LEU A 60 22.41 16.62 -2.26
N GLU A 61 21.69 16.78 -3.36
CA GLU A 61 20.23 16.94 -3.35
C GLU A 61 19.55 15.74 -4.04
N VAL A 62 18.43 15.31 -3.46
CA VAL A 62 17.57 14.29 -4.08
C VAL A 62 16.25 14.93 -4.49
N TRP A 63 15.98 14.83 -5.79
CA TRP A 63 14.76 15.30 -6.42
C TRP A 63 13.90 14.11 -6.79
N ALA A 64 12.64 14.12 -6.36
CA ALA A 64 11.66 13.11 -6.73
C ALA A 64 10.42 13.80 -7.30
N MET A 65 9.95 13.27 -8.43
CA MET A 65 8.74 13.73 -9.12
C MET A 65 7.81 12.55 -9.30
N ASP A 66 6.51 12.80 -9.16
CA ASP A 66 5.47 11.83 -9.46
C ASP A 66 4.24 12.59 -9.99
N GLU A 67 3.48 11.93 -10.87
CA GLU A 67 2.25 12.47 -11.42
C GLU A 67 1.05 11.85 -10.71
N HIS A 68 0.22 12.68 -10.06
CA HIS A 68 -0.95 12.19 -9.36
C HIS A 68 -2.25 12.50 -10.11
N ARG A 69 -3.05 11.45 -10.37
CA ARG A 69 -4.43 11.61 -10.82
C ARG A 69 -5.35 11.78 -9.63
N VAL A 70 -6.10 12.89 -9.61
CA VAL A 70 -7.13 13.15 -8.60
C VAL A 70 -8.50 12.78 -9.19
N GLY A 71 -9.29 12.03 -8.42
CA GLY A 71 -10.57 11.48 -8.88
C GLY A 71 -11.24 10.57 -7.84
N LEU A 72 -12.46 10.10 -8.14
CA LEU A 72 -13.19 9.16 -7.29
C LEU A 72 -12.42 7.84 -7.14
N LYS A 73 -11.98 7.54 -5.92
CA LYS A 73 -11.34 6.27 -5.56
C LYS A 73 -12.39 5.24 -5.12
N PRO A 74 -12.27 3.96 -5.52
CA PRO A 74 -13.17 2.92 -5.02
C PRO A 74 -13.13 2.82 -3.49
N VAL A 75 -14.32 2.80 -2.87
CA VAL A 75 -14.44 2.63 -1.41
C VAL A 75 -14.19 1.16 -1.05
N LEU A 76 -13.15 0.90 -0.25
CA LEU A 76 -12.89 -0.42 0.30
C LEU A 76 -13.94 -0.77 1.36
N ARG A 77 -14.71 -1.83 1.11
CA ARG A 77 -15.69 -2.35 2.08
C ARG A 77 -15.01 -3.26 3.10
N ARG A 78 -15.57 -3.29 4.31
CA ARG A 78 -15.14 -4.24 5.35
C ARG A 78 -15.51 -5.66 4.93
N VAL A 79 -14.63 -6.61 5.22
CA VAL A 79 -14.82 -8.06 4.97
C VAL A 79 -14.73 -8.82 6.28
N TRP A 80 -15.34 -10.00 6.35
CA TRP A 80 -15.09 -10.93 7.45
C TRP A 80 -13.83 -11.74 7.14
N ALA A 81 -12.84 -11.70 8.03
CA ALA A 81 -11.59 -12.45 7.90
C ALA A 81 -11.21 -13.06 9.25
N PRO A 82 -10.41 -14.15 9.28
CA PRO A 82 -9.95 -14.75 10.52
C PRO A 82 -9.19 -13.74 11.39
N CYS A 83 -9.32 -13.87 12.71
CA CYS A 83 -8.54 -13.08 13.67
C CYS A 83 -7.05 -13.31 13.46
N GLY A 84 -6.25 -12.23 13.56
CA GLY A 84 -4.81 -12.28 13.30
C GLY A 84 -4.42 -12.27 11.82
N CYS A 85 -5.36 -12.50 10.89
CA CYS A 85 -5.11 -12.29 9.47
C CYS A 85 -5.23 -10.80 9.12
N ARG A 86 -4.57 -10.41 8.02
CA ARG A 86 -4.65 -9.06 7.45
C ARG A 86 -5.06 -9.17 5.98
N PRO A 87 -6.37 -9.17 5.68
CA PRO A 87 -6.86 -9.38 4.32
C PRO A 87 -6.34 -8.29 3.40
N VAL A 88 -6.01 -8.67 2.16
CA VAL A 88 -5.51 -7.76 1.14
C VAL A 88 -6.58 -7.57 0.08
N ALA A 89 -6.90 -6.31 -0.22
CA ALA A 89 -7.70 -5.96 -1.39
C ALA A 89 -6.76 -5.54 -2.52
N ARG A 90 -6.71 -6.33 -3.59
CA ARG A 90 -6.07 -5.91 -4.83
C ARG A 90 -6.98 -4.87 -5.48
N GLY A 91 -6.57 -3.61 -5.42
CA GLY A 91 -7.35 -2.52 -5.96
C GLY A 91 -7.22 -2.47 -7.48
N HIS A 92 -8.32 -2.52 -8.20
CA HIS A 92 -8.40 -1.95 -9.55
C HIS A 92 -8.98 -0.55 -9.40
N GLN A 93 -8.10 0.45 -9.36
CA GLN A 93 -8.56 1.82 -9.30
C GLN A 93 -9.17 2.19 -10.66
N ARG A 94 -10.44 2.60 -10.65
CA ARG A 94 -11.15 3.18 -11.80
C ARG A 94 -11.43 4.63 -11.42
N PHE A 95 -11.09 5.57 -12.29
CA PHE A 95 -11.18 7.00 -12.01
C PHE A 95 -11.89 7.73 -13.15
N GLU A 96 -12.56 8.83 -12.81
CA GLU A 96 -12.67 10.03 -13.66
C GLU A 96 -11.59 11.01 -13.16
N TRP A 97 -10.87 11.71 -14.04
CA TRP A 97 -9.57 12.33 -13.69
C TRP A 97 -9.41 13.82 -14.03
N MET A 98 -8.59 14.50 -13.22
CA MET A 98 -7.90 15.78 -13.48
C MET A 98 -6.40 15.62 -13.17
N TYR A 99 -5.53 16.39 -13.84
CA TYR A 99 -4.07 16.33 -13.68
C TYR A 99 -3.57 17.32 -12.61
N LEU A 100 -2.63 16.86 -11.78
CA LEU A 100 -1.87 17.67 -10.82
C LEU A 100 -0.38 17.30 -10.90
N ALA A 101 0.49 18.29 -11.03
CA ALA A 101 1.94 18.12 -10.99
C ALA A 101 2.51 18.66 -9.66
N GLY A 102 3.40 17.89 -9.03
CA GLY A 102 4.04 18.24 -7.76
C GLY A 102 5.54 17.93 -7.75
N LEU A 103 6.32 18.75 -7.06
CA LEU A 103 7.77 18.66 -6.95
C LEU A 103 8.16 18.65 -5.46
N VAL A 104 9.04 17.74 -5.06
CA VAL A 104 9.60 17.71 -3.70
C VAL A 104 11.12 17.68 -3.78
N VAL A 105 11.75 18.55 -2.99
CA VAL A 105 13.20 18.69 -2.89
C VAL A 105 13.62 18.30 -1.48
N HIS A 106 14.57 17.37 -1.36
CA HIS A 106 15.17 17.03 -0.07
C HIS A 106 16.68 17.23 -0.11
N PRO A 107 17.24 18.23 0.60
CA PRO A 107 18.68 18.39 0.73
C PRO A 107 19.24 17.26 1.62
N LEU A 108 20.36 16.63 1.24
CA LEU A 108 20.96 15.54 2.02
C LEU A 108 22.10 16.00 2.96
N ASN A 109 22.39 17.30 3.03
CA ASN A 109 23.18 18.00 4.07
C ASN A 109 22.98 19.52 3.89
N PRO A 110 22.99 20.36 4.96
CA PRO A 110 23.31 21.78 4.82
C PRO A 110 24.81 22.02 4.58
#